data_AF-A0A6G1WJI6-F1
#
_entry.id   AF-A0A6G1WJI6-F1
#
_cell.length_a   1.000
_cell.length_b   1.000
_cell.length_c   1.000
_cell.angle_alpha   90.00
_cell.angle_beta   90.00
_cell.angle_gamma   90.00
#
_symmetry.space_group_name_H-M   'P 1'
#
loop_
_entity.id
_entity.type
_entity.pdbx_description
1 polymer ?
#
loop_
_entity_poly.entity_id
_entity_poly.type
_entity_poly.pdbx_seq_one_letter_code
_entity_poly.pdbx_strand_id
1 'polypeptide(L)'
;MVSRAELAAGKKREAEKHAELIELGKRIRFLRKEILGYHRQTDFADRLGVTRGAVGNWEIGVGMKRDHLMMIAKEFNISWVWLAEGKGTPIAKPSIDARMELLPPEEYETLYEHFQAMIDNRLRALGRKEQGGDKASGLNLPEVTKAGEYSKRRKPTL
;
A
#
# COMPACT_ATOMS: atom_id res chain seq x y z
N MET A 1 20.25 37.76 6.30
CA MET A 1 18.86 38.15 6.65
C MET A 1 17.94 37.50 5.64
N VAL A 2 16.93 36.75 6.09
CA VAL A 2 15.95 36.11 5.19
C VAL A 2 15.05 37.19 4.59
N SER A 3 14.83 37.16 3.27
CA SER A 3 14.04 38.17 2.55
C SER A 3 12.56 38.13 2.97
N ARG A 4 11.86 39.28 2.89
CA ARG A 4 10.40 39.33 3.05
C ARG A 4 9.68 38.38 2.09
N ALA A 5 10.21 38.17 0.88
CA ALA A 5 9.65 37.23 -0.10
C ALA A 5 9.83 35.77 0.34
N GLU A 6 10.98 35.42 0.91
CA GLU A 6 11.27 34.08 1.44
C GLU A 6 10.40 33.76 2.66
N LEU A 7 10.20 34.73 3.56
CA LEU A 7 9.28 34.63 4.70
C LEU A 7 7.82 34.42 4.25
N ALA A 8 7.37 35.14 3.22
CA ALA A 8 6.02 34.98 2.67
C ALA A 8 5.83 33.61 1.99
N ALA A 9 6.83 33.15 1.23
CA ALA A 9 6.82 31.82 0.62
C ALA A 9 6.81 30.69 1.66
N GLY A 10 7.57 30.85 2.76
CA GLY A 10 7.57 29.89 3.88
C GLY A 10 6.19 29.77 4.53
N LYS A 11 5.58 30.90 4.89
CA LYS A 11 4.22 30.92 5.47
C LYS A 11 3.17 30.30 4.55
N LYS A 12 3.25 30.57 3.24
CA LYS A 12 2.35 29.97 2.25
C LYS A 12 2.47 28.44 2.21
N ARG A 13 3.71 27.92 2.14
CA ARG A 13 3.97 26.47 2.13
C ARG A 13 3.49 25.78 3.40
N GLU A 14 3.65 26.43 4.55
CA GLU A 14 3.19 25.89 5.83
C GLU A 14 1.66 25.81 5.89
N ALA A 15 0.97 26.84 5.40
CA ALA A 15 -0.49 26.84 5.31
C ALA A 15 -1.01 25.76 4.35
N GLU A 16 -0.38 25.59 3.18
CA GLU A 16 -0.72 24.54 2.21
C GLU A 16 -0.54 23.14 2.81
N LYS A 17 0.60 22.90 3.48
CA LYS A 17 0.86 21.65 4.16
C LYS A 17 -0.16 21.37 5.26
N HIS A 18 -0.53 22.39 6.03
CA HIS A 18 -1.56 22.24 7.05
C HIS A 18 -2.92 21.88 6.44
N ALA A 19 -3.33 22.56 5.36
CA ALA A 19 -4.56 22.24 4.65
C ALA A 19 -4.56 20.79 4.11
N GLU A 20 -3.44 20.31 3.56
CA GLU A 20 -3.29 18.93 3.11
C GLU A 20 -3.48 17.92 4.25
N LEU A 21 -2.91 18.19 5.42
CA LEU A 21 -3.07 17.34 6.61
C LEU A 21 -4.52 17.32 7.11
N ILE A 22 -5.24 18.44 7.02
CA ILE A 22 -6.67 18.50 7.36
C ILE A 22 -7.48 17.62 6.40
N GLU A 23 -7.23 17.69 5.10
CA GLU A 23 -7.90 16.83 4.12
C GLU A 23 -7.56 15.34 4.32
N LEU A 24 -6.32 15.02 4.68
CA LEU A 24 -5.94 13.68 5.10
C LEU A 24 -6.73 13.20 6.31
N GLY A 25 -6.89 14.05 7.33
CA GLY A 25 -7.70 13.76 8.51
C GLY A 25 -9.16 13.45 8.18
N LYS A 26 -9.78 14.25 7.29
CA LYS A 26 -11.13 13.99 6.78
C LYS A 26 -11.23 12.64 6.08
N ARG A 27 -10.24 12.27 5.27
CA ARG A 27 -10.20 10.96 4.60
C ARG A 27 -10.10 9.80 5.58
N ILE A 28 -9.30 9.92 6.65
CA ILE A 28 -9.20 8.90 7.70
C ILE A 28 -10.54 8.72 8.41
N ARG A 29 -11.23 9.83 8.71
CA ARG A 29 -12.56 9.79 9.31
C ARG A 29 -13.59 9.13 8.40
N PHE A 30 -13.56 9.46 7.10
CA PHE A 30 -14.43 8.86 6.08
C PHE A 30 -14.15 7.35 5.94
N LEU A 31 -12.87 6.96 5.84
CA LEU A 31 -12.45 5.56 5.83
C LEU A 31 -13.01 4.81 7.03
N ARG A 32 -12.78 5.33 8.24
CA ARG A 32 -13.22 4.68 9.48
C ARG A 32 -14.73 4.48 9.51
N LYS A 33 -15.51 5.52 9.21
CA LYS A 33 -16.97 5.48 9.37
C LYS A 33 -17.70 4.83 8.20
N GLU A 34 -17.42 5.29 6.99
CA GLU A 34 -18.25 5.02 5.82
C GLU A 34 -17.78 3.75 5.08
N ILE A 35 -16.47 3.50 5.05
CA ILE A 35 -15.91 2.33 4.35
C ILE A 35 -15.82 1.13 5.30
N LEU A 36 -15.30 1.35 6.51
CA LEU A 36 -15.04 0.28 7.46
C LEU A 36 -16.14 0.07 8.51
N GLY A 37 -17.09 1.00 8.62
CA GLY A 37 -18.23 0.89 9.56
C GLY A 37 -17.88 1.10 11.04
N TYR A 38 -16.68 1.57 11.39
CA TYR A 38 -16.31 1.85 12.77
C TYR A 38 -16.87 3.20 13.22
N HIS A 39 -18.05 3.21 13.85
CA HIS A 39 -18.68 4.46 14.28
C HIS A 39 -17.92 5.18 15.42
N ARG A 40 -17.25 4.43 16.30
CA ARG A 40 -16.45 4.98 17.41
C ARG A 40 -14.97 5.01 17.07
N GLN A 41 -14.26 6.05 17.51
CA GLN A 41 -12.81 6.15 17.35
C GLN A 41 -12.07 5.06 18.13
N THR A 42 -12.60 4.64 19.29
CA THR A 42 -12.01 3.60 20.12
C THR A 42 -11.94 2.27 19.37
N ASP A 43 -13.03 1.82 18.74
CA ASP A 43 -13.04 0.53 18.02
C ASP A 43 -11.98 0.47 16.91
N PHE A 44 -11.81 1.58 16.18
CA PHE A 44 -10.79 1.71 15.14
C PHE A 44 -9.37 1.76 15.72
N ALA A 45 -9.21 2.45 16.86
CA ALA A 45 -7.93 2.54 17.56
C ALA A 45 -7.50 1.17 18.11
N ASP A 46 -8.44 0.44 18.71
CA ASP A 46 -8.23 -0.91 19.25
C ASP A 46 -7.80 -1.87 18.15
N ARG A 47 -8.46 -1.80 16.98
CA ARG A 47 -8.09 -2.61 15.82
C ARG A 47 -6.67 -2.31 15.31
N LEU A 48 -6.23 -1.07 15.42
CA LEU A 48 -4.90 -0.61 15.01
C LEU A 48 -3.84 -0.76 16.11
N GLY A 49 -4.21 -1.14 17.33
CA GLY A 49 -3.28 -1.18 18.47
C GLY A 49 -2.75 0.20 18.89
N VAL A 50 -3.55 1.26 18.73
CA VAL A 50 -3.20 2.63 19.11
C VAL A 50 -4.21 3.24 20.08
N THR A 51 -3.93 4.42 20.62
CA THR A 51 -4.87 5.09 21.52
C THR A 51 -5.99 5.80 20.74
N ARG A 52 -7.19 5.89 21.33
CA ARG A 52 -8.29 6.72 20.80
C ARG A 52 -7.86 8.16 20.54
N GLY A 53 -7.02 8.72 21.41
CA GLY A 53 -6.47 10.06 21.26
C GLY A 53 -5.60 10.24 20.01
N ALA A 54 -4.80 9.22 19.65
CA ALA A 54 -4.03 9.22 18.40
C ALA A 54 -4.96 9.32 17.17
N VAL A 55 -6.01 8.49 17.12
CA VAL A 55 -7.03 8.55 16.06
C VAL A 55 -7.71 9.92 16.03
N GLY A 56 -8.07 10.47 17.18
CA GLY A 56 -8.68 11.80 17.28
C GLY A 56 -7.79 12.90 16.67
N ASN A 57 -6.50 12.89 16.98
CA ASN A 57 -5.53 13.83 16.42
C ASN A 57 -5.38 13.65 14.91
N TRP A 58 -5.30 12.40 14.45
CA TRP A 58 -5.16 12.07 13.03
C TRP A 58 -6.34 12.59 12.20
N GLU A 59 -7.57 12.43 12.69
CA GLU A 59 -8.78 12.89 11.99
C GLU A 59 -8.88 14.42 11.85
N ILE A 60 -8.13 15.17 12.66
CA ILE A 60 -8.03 16.63 12.59
C ILE A 60 -6.69 17.11 12.02
N GLY A 61 -5.95 16.23 11.32
CA GLY A 61 -4.70 16.59 10.63
C GLY A 61 -3.49 16.78 11.54
N VAL A 62 -3.50 16.20 12.74
CA VAL A 62 -2.42 16.34 13.73
C VAL A 62 -1.71 15.01 13.95
N GLY A 63 -0.37 15.02 13.95
CA GLY A 63 0.45 13.87 14.37
C GLY A 63 0.43 12.66 13.43
N MET A 64 -0.15 12.80 12.23
CA MET A 64 -0.13 11.76 11.22
C MET A 64 1.26 11.65 10.57
N LYS A 65 1.79 10.43 10.47
CA LYS A 65 3.10 10.12 9.88
C LYS A 65 2.94 9.06 8.80
N ARG A 66 3.95 8.94 7.93
CA ARG A 66 3.95 7.94 6.84
C ARG A 66 3.73 6.51 7.35
N ASP A 67 4.37 6.13 8.45
CA ASP A 67 4.27 4.78 9.02
C ASP A 67 2.86 4.46 9.50
N HIS A 68 2.15 5.45 10.05
CA HIS A 68 0.74 5.30 10.44
C HIS A 68 -0.15 5.06 9.21
N LEU A 69 0.10 5.77 8.10
CA LEU A 69 -0.64 5.57 6.86
C LEU A 69 -0.40 4.18 6.27
N MET A 70 0.86 3.71 6.30
CA MET A 70 1.22 2.36 5.85
C MET A 70 0.57 1.29 6.72
N MET A 71 0.56 1.48 8.03
CA MET A 71 -0.11 0.59 8.98
C MET A 71 -1.61 0.50 8.67
N ILE A 72 -2.32 1.63 8.53
CA ILE A 72 -3.75 1.66 8.18
C ILE A 72 -3.99 1.00 6.82
N ALA A 73 -3.18 1.33 5.81
CA ALA A 73 -3.29 0.76 4.47
C ALA A 73 -3.17 -0.76 4.48
N LYS A 74 -2.20 -1.30 5.23
CA LYS A 74 -1.97 -2.73 5.35
C LYS A 74 -3.08 -3.43 6.13
N GLU A 75 -3.47 -2.89 7.28
CA GLU A 75 -4.45 -3.51 8.18
C GLU A 75 -5.82 -3.70 7.50
N PHE A 76 -6.23 -2.73 6.69
CA PHE A 76 -7.57 -2.71 6.09
C PHE A 76 -7.58 -2.92 4.58
N ASN A 77 -6.45 -3.32 3.98
CA ASN A 77 -6.30 -3.46 2.53
C ASN A 77 -6.76 -2.21 1.75
N ILE A 78 -6.31 -1.04 2.22
CA ILE A 78 -6.64 0.28 1.66
C ILE A 78 -5.50 0.79 0.79
N SER A 79 -5.85 1.43 -0.32
CA SER A 79 -4.89 2.08 -1.21
C SER A 79 -4.16 3.21 -0.48
N TRP A 80 -2.84 3.07 -0.35
CA TRP A 80 -2.00 4.12 0.23
C TRP A 80 -2.12 5.44 -0.54
N VAL A 81 -2.18 5.37 -1.88
CA VAL A 81 -2.30 6.56 -2.75
C VAL A 81 -3.63 7.28 -2.51
N TRP A 82 -4.71 6.52 -2.36
CA TRP A 82 -6.01 7.12 -2.05
C TRP A 82 -6.01 7.74 -0.65
N LEU A 83 -5.46 7.04 0.35
CA LEU A 83 -5.44 7.55 1.71
C LEU A 83 -4.56 8.82 1.82
N ALA A 84 -3.35 8.77 1.28
CA ALA A 84 -2.37 9.87 1.36
C ALA A 84 -2.76 11.05 0.47
N GLU A 85 -3.16 10.81 -0.78
CA GLU A 85 -3.30 11.87 -1.80
C GLU A 85 -4.75 12.11 -2.24
N GLY A 86 -5.71 11.26 -1.84
CA GLY A 86 -7.11 11.35 -2.28
C GLY A 86 -7.34 10.90 -3.73
N LYS A 87 -6.38 10.21 -4.35
CA LYS A 87 -6.44 9.80 -5.76
C LYS A 87 -6.80 8.33 -5.92
N GLY A 88 -7.62 8.01 -6.92
CA GLY A 88 -8.00 6.64 -7.25
C GLY A 88 -9.08 6.07 -6.33
N THR A 89 -9.10 4.75 -6.16
CA THR A 89 -10.11 4.05 -5.36
C THR A 89 -9.61 3.74 -3.94
N PRO A 90 -10.49 3.71 -2.92
CA PRO A 90 -10.09 3.42 -1.54
C PRO A 90 -9.55 2.01 -1.33
N ILE A 91 -10.12 1.02 -2.00
CA ILE A 91 -9.71 -0.38 -1.84
C ILE A 91 -8.43 -0.63 -2.63
N ALA A 92 -7.44 -1.25 -1.99
CA ALA A 92 -6.23 -1.68 -2.66
C ALA A 92 -6.56 -2.78 -3.67
N LYS A 93 -5.90 -2.75 -4.83
CA LYS A 93 -5.99 -3.86 -5.78
C LYS A 93 -5.36 -5.09 -5.11
N PRO A 94 -6.01 -6.27 -5.15
CA PRO A 94 -5.41 -7.49 -4.64
C PRO A 94 -4.06 -7.72 -5.32
N SER A 95 -3.09 -8.21 -4.56
CA SER A 95 -1.78 -8.57 -5.12
C SER A 95 -1.96 -9.63 -6.21
N ILE A 96 -1.03 -9.69 -7.15
CA ILE A 96 -1.04 -10.76 -8.15
C ILE A 96 -1.02 -12.11 -7.43
N ASP A 97 -0.22 -12.28 -6.36
CA ASP A 97 -0.20 -13.50 -5.54
C ASP A 97 -1.58 -13.89 -4.99
N ALA A 98 -2.33 -12.93 -4.42
CA ALA A 98 -3.68 -13.18 -3.91
C ALA A 98 -4.67 -13.55 -5.02
N ARG A 99 -4.45 -13.07 -6.24
CA ARG A 99 -5.26 -13.46 -7.40
C ARG A 99 -4.82 -14.80 -7.98
N MET A 100 -3.53 -15.11 -7.93
CA MET A 100 -2.98 -16.39 -8.37
C MET A 100 -3.52 -17.53 -7.50
N GLU A 101 -3.62 -17.34 -6.18
CA GLU A 101 -4.20 -18.34 -5.25
C GLU A 101 -5.65 -18.75 -5.59
N LEU A 102 -6.39 -17.90 -6.32
CA LEU A 102 -7.74 -18.20 -6.80
C LEU A 102 -7.78 -19.03 -8.10
N LEU A 103 -6.63 -19.26 -8.72
CA LEU A 103 -6.52 -20.00 -9.98
C LEU A 103 -6.28 -21.50 -9.72
N PRO A 104 -6.78 -22.38 -10.60
CA PRO A 104 -6.38 -23.78 -10.60
C PRO A 104 -4.86 -23.93 -10.80
N PRO A 105 -4.17 -24.86 -10.10
CA PRO A 105 -2.73 -25.08 -10.23
C PRO A 105 -2.22 -25.24 -11.67
N GLU A 106 -3.01 -25.83 -12.54
CA GLU A 106 -2.72 -26.04 -13.95
C GLU A 106 -2.62 -24.75 -14.78
N GLU A 107 -3.24 -23.65 -14.34
CA GLU A 107 -3.24 -22.36 -15.05
C GLU A 107 -2.02 -21.48 -14.69
N TYR A 108 -1.26 -21.84 -13.66
CA TYR A 108 -0.15 -21.00 -13.17
C TYR A 108 0.96 -20.84 -14.20
N GLU A 109 1.37 -21.93 -14.87
CA GLU A 109 2.55 -21.90 -15.75
C GLU A 109 2.28 -21.14 -17.04
N THR A 110 1.14 -21.42 -17.67
CA THR A 110 0.68 -20.65 -18.84
C THR A 110 0.55 -19.17 -18.51
N LEU A 111 0.05 -18.83 -17.32
CA LEU A 111 -0.11 -17.44 -16.92
C LEU A 111 1.22 -16.76 -16.61
N TYR A 112 2.17 -17.47 -16.00
CA TYR A 112 3.50 -16.94 -15.70
C TYR A 112 4.27 -16.61 -16.98
N GLU A 113 4.25 -17.51 -17.97
CA GLU A 113 4.86 -17.27 -19.28
C GLU A 113 4.25 -16.03 -19.97
N HIS A 114 2.92 -15.89 -19.94
CA HIS A 114 2.25 -14.70 -20.47
C HIS A 114 2.66 -13.42 -19.73
N PHE A 115 2.72 -13.44 -18.41
CA PHE A 115 3.15 -12.29 -17.62
C PHE A 115 4.60 -11.91 -17.89
N GLN A 116 5.51 -12.88 -17.96
CA GLN A 116 6.91 -12.65 -18.28
C GLN A 116 7.03 -11.99 -19.66
N ALA A 117 6.34 -12.52 -20.68
CA ALA A 117 6.32 -11.93 -22.01
C ALA A 117 5.77 -10.49 -22.02
N MET A 118 4.69 -10.22 -21.26
CA MET A 118 4.15 -8.87 -21.13
C MET A 118 5.12 -7.91 -20.45
N ILE A 119 5.80 -8.34 -19.37
CA ILE A 119 6.80 -7.56 -18.64
C ILE A 119 8.01 -7.28 -19.54
N ASP A 120 8.53 -8.30 -20.21
CA ASP A 120 9.68 -8.19 -21.11
C ASP A 120 9.40 -7.22 -22.26
N ASN A 121 8.23 -7.35 -22.89
CA ASN A 121 7.79 -6.42 -23.93
C ASN A 121 7.70 -4.98 -23.40
N ARG A 122 7.22 -4.80 -22.18
CA ARG A 122 7.14 -3.47 -21.54
C ARG A 122 8.52 -2.91 -21.20
N LEU A 123 9.45 -3.73 -20.69
CA LEU A 123 10.82 -3.33 -20.39
C LEU A 123 11.58 -2.95 -21.65
N ARG A 124 11.41 -3.73 -22.73
CA ARG A 124 11.94 -3.40 -24.08
C ARG A 124 11.40 -2.07 -24.59
N ALA A 125 10.08 -1.85 -24.52
CA ALA A 125 9.47 -0.58 -24.93
C ALA A 125 9.96 0.63 -24.12
N LEU A 126 10.36 0.42 -22.87
CA LEU A 126 10.93 1.45 -22.00
C LEU A 126 12.47 1.56 -22.11
N GLY A 127 13.12 0.76 -22.96
CA GLY A 127 14.57 0.74 -23.14
C GLY A 127 15.36 0.29 -21.90
N ARG A 128 14.71 -0.42 -20.96
CA ARG A 128 15.38 -0.92 -19.74
C ARG A 128 15.97 -2.30 -20.04
N LYS A 129 17.28 -2.46 -19.84
CA LYS A 129 17.93 -3.78 -19.78
C LYS A 129 17.86 -4.30 -18.35
N GLU A 130 17.61 -5.59 -18.17
CA GLU A 130 17.86 -6.25 -16.90
C GLU A 130 19.35 -6.07 -16.56
N GLN A 131 19.64 -5.33 -15.49
CA GLN A 131 20.98 -5.36 -14.92
C GLN A 131 21.08 -6.65 -14.10
N GLY A 132 22.11 -7.44 -14.40
CA GLY A 132 22.43 -8.68 -13.71
C GLY A 132 22.42 -8.50 -12.20
N GLY A 133 21.96 -9.55 -11.52
CA GLY A 133 21.45 -9.48 -10.15
C GLY A 133 22.42 -8.93 -9.13
N ASP A 134 21.85 -8.25 -8.15
CA ASP A 134 22.46 -8.11 -6.84
C ASP A 134 21.48 -8.60 -5.76
N LYS A 135 22.01 -9.49 -4.93
CA LYS A 135 21.33 -10.18 -3.85
C LYS A 135 20.87 -9.15 -2.81
N ALA A 136 19.54 -9.03 -2.63
CA ALA A 136 18.85 -8.71 -1.37
C ALA A 136 17.56 -7.94 -1.63
N SER A 137 16.49 -8.65 -2.00
CA SER A 137 15.18 -8.32 -1.44
C SER A 137 14.49 -9.65 -1.16
N GLY A 138 14.08 -9.83 0.09
CA GLY A 138 13.65 -11.11 0.69
C GLY A 138 12.33 -11.68 0.15
N LEU A 139 12.16 -11.74 -1.17
CA LEU A 139 11.32 -12.74 -1.80
C LEU A 139 12.14 -14.03 -1.81
N ASN A 140 11.87 -14.89 -0.85
CA ASN A 140 12.34 -16.27 -0.88
C ASN A 140 11.57 -16.97 -2.01
N LEU A 141 11.96 -16.72 -3.27
CA LEU A 141 11.49 -17.52 -4.40
C LEU A 141 11.93 -18.96 -4.11
N PRO A 142 11.02 -19.94 -4.09
CA PRO A 142 11.44 -21.32 -4.05
C PRO A 142 12.35 -21.56 -5.26
N GLU A 143 13.55 -22.04 -4.98
CA GLU A 143 14.55 -22.40 -5.99
C GLU A 143 13.85 -23.25 -7.06
N VAL A 144 13.99 -22.83 -8.34
CA VAL A 144 13.42 -23.54 -9.50
C VAL A 144 14.09 -24.91 -9.58
N THR A 145 13.55 -25.83 -8.79
CA THR A 145 13.88 -27.24 -8.82
C THR A 145 12.96 -27.86 -9.85
N LYS A 146 13.60 -28.54 -10.79
CA LYS A 146 13.04 -29.10 -12.03
C LYS A 146 11.60 -29.58 -11.88
N ALA A 147 10.79 -29.25 -12.90
CA ALA A 147 9.42 -29.70 -13.14
C ALA A 147 9.06 -30.99 -12.38
N GLY A 148 8.33 -30.84 -11.27
CA GLY A 148 7.85 -31.99 -10.50
C GLY A 148 7.54 -31.77 -9.01
N GLU A 149 7.94 -30.66 -8.37
CA GLU A 149 7.82 -30.54 -6.90
C GLU A 149 6.77 -29.58 -6.36
N TYR A 150 6.17 -28.70 -7.17
CA TYR A 150 5.15 -27.76 -6.66
C TYR A 150 3.92 -28.46 -6.05
N SER A 151 3.57 -29.65 -6.55
CA SER A 151 2.44 -30.45 -6.07
C SER A 151 2.62 -31.02 -4.64
N LYS A 152 3.84 -31.03 -4.07
CA LYS A 152 4.11 -31.78 -2.82
C LYS A 152 4.19 -30.96 -1.54
N ARG A 153 4.23 -29.62 -1.60
CA ARG A 153 4.41 -28.77 -0.41
C ARG A 153 3.14 -28.04 -0.02
N ARG A 154 2.25 -28.78 0.65
CA ARG A 154 1.35 -28.36 1.77
C ARG A 154 0.17 -29.32 1.77
N LYS A 155 0.27 -30.39 2.57
CA LYS A 155 -0.95 -31.07 3.02
C LYS A 155 -1.64 -30.14 4.03
N PRO A 156 -2.96 -29.94 3.95
CA PRO A 156 -3.70 -29.25 5.00
C PRO A 156 -3.58 -30.05 6.29
N THR A 157 -3.11 -29.42 7.35
CA THR A 157 -3.40 -29.90 8.71
C THR A 157 -4.89 -29.69 8.93
N LEU A 158 -5.60 -30.78 9.22
CA LEU A 158 -7.02 -30.78 9.60
C LEU A 158 -7.27 -29.91 10.84
#